data_AF-A0A6B0W6K2-F1
#
_entry.id   AF-A0A6B0W6K2-F1
#
_cell.length_a   1.000
_cell.length_b   1.000
_cell.length_c   1.000
_cell.angle_alpha   90.00
_cell.angle_beta   90.00
_cell.angle_gamma   90.00
#
_symmetry.space_group_name_H-M   'P 1'
#
loop_
_entity.id
_entity.type
_entity.pdbx_description
1 polymer ?
#
loop_
_entity_poly.entity_id
_entity_poly.type
_entity_poly.pdbx_seq_one_letter_code
_entity_poly.pdbx_strand_id
1 'polypeptide(L)'
;MLQGSGRAVRPVADGGPKRGHSKDHGESMKRGRRLSNAIATRKSVVTAPRRFSKVQRNEPCPCGSGRKYKDCCFDKGEAFLRKLERQRYKEQQKADGTPWYVRWLT
;
A
#
# COMPACT_ATOMS: atom_id res chain seq x y z
N MET A 1 5.56 18.49 59.58
CA MET A 1 4.14 18.40 59.18
C MET A 1 4.08 18.06 57.71
N LEU A 2 3.83 16.80 57.34
CA LEU A 2 3.65 16.38 55.95
C LEU A 2 2.24 16.79 55.50
N GLN A 3 2.13 17.77 54.61
CA GLN A 3 0.88 18.07 53.91
C GLN A 3 1.03 17.55 52.48
N GLY A 4 0.45 16.37 52.25
CA GLY A 4 0.23 15.83 50.93
C GLY A 4 -0.84 16.63 50.19
N SER A 5 -0.65 16.80 48.90
CA SER A 5 -1.71 17.27 47.99
C SER A 5 -1.49 16.56 46.66
N GLY A 6 -2.21 15.45 46.48
CA GLY A 6 -2.10 14.57 45.33
C GLY A 6 -2.47 15.27 44.02
N ARG A 7 -1.64 15.07 42.99
CA ARG A 7 -1.97 15.40 41.61
C ARG A 7 -2.98 14.37 41.09
N ALA A 8 -4.22 14.79 40.92
CA ALA A 8 -5.24 14.00 40.22
C ALA A 8 -4.88 13.92 38.73
N VAL A 9 -4.54 12.72 38.25
CA VAL A 9 -4.44 12.43 36.81
C VAL A 9 -5.84 12.14 36.26
N ARG A 10 -6.22 12.86 35.20
CA ARG A 10 -7.54 12.73 34.55
C ARG A 10 -7.54 11.49 33.63
N PRO A 11 -8.59 10.66 33.61
CA PRO A 11 -8.70 9.56 32.66
C PRO A 11 -9.00 10.09 31.24
N VAL A 12 -8.31 9.54 30.25
CA VAL A 12 -8.58 9.73 28.81
C VAL A 12 -9.80 8.90 28.43
N ALA A 13 -10.87 9.56 28.01
CA ALA A 13 -12.09 8.92 27.53
C ALA A 13 -11.94 8.57 26.05
N ASP A 14 -11.80 7.28 25.75
CA ASP A 14 -11.94 6.70 24.42
C ASP A 14 -13.41 6.68 23.99
N GLY A 15 -13.76 7.32 22.87
CA GLY A 15 -15.14 7.25 22.36
C GLY A 15 -15.48 8.20 21.20
N GLY A 16 -14.86 8.03 20.04
CA GLY A 16 -15.27 8.73 18.81
C GLY A 16 -16.39 7.99 18.06
N PRO A 17 -17.59 8.58 17.87
CA PRO A 17 -18.65 7.96 17.09
C PRO A 17 -18.36 7.94 15.58
N LYS A 18 -18.70 6.81 14.96
CA LYS A 18 -18.38 6.41 13.59
C LYS A 18 -19.22 7.21 12.58
N ARG A 19 -18.59 7.70 11.49
CA ARG A 19 -19.27 8.27 10.32
C ARG A 19 -20.10 7.21 9.61
N GLY A 20 -21.42 7.29 9.73
CA GLY A 20 -22.37 6.53 8.91
C GLY A 20 -22.45 7.11 7.50
N HIS A 21 -22.39 6.26 6.48
CA HIS A 21 -22.84 6.62 5.14
C HIS A 21 -24.29 6.17 5.00
N SER A 22 -25.21 7.11 4.81
CA SER A 22 -26.58 6.82 4.41
C SER A 22 -26.57 6.16 3.03
N LYS A 23 -27.39 5.12 2.86
CA LYS A 23 -27.72 4.58 1.55
C LYS A 23 -29.19 4.86 1.34
N ASP A 24 -29.46 5.84 0.49
CA ASP A 24 -30.80 6.06 0.00
C ASP A 24 -30.89 5.76 -1.50
N HIS A 25 -32.09 5.27 -1.83
CA HIS A 25 -32.77 5.26 -3.13
C HIS A 25 -32.44 4.14 -4.13
N GLY A 26 -33.45 3.28 -4.32
CA GLY A 26 -34.12 3.26 -5.62
C GLY A 26 -33.92 2.04 -6.52
N GLU A 27 -35.00 1.25 -6.60
CA GLU A 27 -35.59 0.75 -7.85
C GLU A 27 -35.00 -0.46 -8.60
N SER A 28 -35.81 -1.53 -8.59
CA SER A 28 -36.34 -2.23 -9.77
C SER A 28 -35.40 -2.56 -10.94
N MET A 29 -35.03 -3.84 -11.06
CA MET A 29 -35.30 -4.58 -12.30
C MET A 29 -35.08 -6.09 -12.10
N LYS A 30 -36.20 -6.80 -12.08
CA LYS A 30 -36.26 -8.25 -12.32
C LYS A 30 -35.78 -8.51 -13.75
N ARG A 31 -34.56 -9.02 -13.96
CA ARG A 31 -34.22 -9.81 -15.15
C ARG A 31 -33.25 -10.92 -14.78
N GLY A 32 -33.81 -12.13 -14.74
CA GLY A 32 -33.08 -13.35 -14.42
C GLY A 32 -31.93 -13.59 -15.39
N ARG A 33 -30.79 -13.97 -14.84
CA ARG A 33 -29.73 -14.66 -15.56
C ARG A 33 -29.52 -15.96 -14.80
N ARG A 34 -29.90 -17.09 -15.42
CA ARG A 34 -29.63 -18.42 -14.87
C ARG A 34 -28.13 -18.50 -14.58
N LEU A 35 -27.74 -18.58 -13.32
CA LEU A 35 -26.40 -18.99 -12.95
C LEU A 35 -26.32 -20.49 -13.26
N SER A 36 -25.86 -20.82 -14.46
CA SER A 36 -25.34 -22.15 -14.72
C SER A 36 -24.25 -22.42 -13.68
N ASN A 37 -24.43 -23.48 -12.90
CA ASN A 37 -23.44 -23.98 -11.95
C ASN A 37 -22.21 -24.50 -12.71
N ALA A 38 -21.37 -23.60 -13.20
CA ALA A 38 -20.01 -23.91 -13.62
C ALA A 38 -19.08 -23.80 -12.42
N ILE A 39 -19.21 -24.74 -11.47
CA ILE A 39 -18.16 -25.05 -10.50
C ILE A 39 -17.09 -25.84 -11.24
N ALA A 40 -16.44 -25.21 -12.22
CA ALA A 40 -15.35 -25.80 -12.96
C ALA A 40 -14.22 -24.79 -13.05
N THR A 41 -13.25 -24.95 -12.14
CA THR A 41 -11.88 -24.41 -12.23
C THR A 41 -11.68 -22.92 -11.91
N ARG A 42 -11.98 -22.50 -10.67
CA ARG A 42 -11.28 -21.32 -10.11
C ARG A 42 -9.84 -21.75 -9.81
N LYS A 43 -8.94 -21.64 -10.79
CA LYS A 43 -7.50 -21.77 -10.57
C LYS A 43 -7.14 -20.73 -9.50
N SER A 44 -6.82 -21.19 -8.29
CA SER A 44 -6.42 -20.31 -7.20
C SER A 44 -5.20 -19.54 -7.68
N VAL A 45 -5.37 -18.25 -7.95
CA VAL A 45 -4.24 -17.38 -8.26
C VAL A 45 -3.49 -17.24 -6.95
N VAL A 46 -2.47 -18.08 -6.76
CA VAL A 46 -1.45 -17.89 -5.72
C VAL A 46 -0.79 -16.56 -6.05
N THR A 47 -1.31 -15.49 -5.46
CA THR A 47 -0.75 -14.16 -5.63
C THR A 47 0.58 -14.21 -4.90
N ALA A 48 1.68 -14.22 -5.66
CA ALA A 48 3.02 -14.27 -5.07
C ALA A 48 3.13 -13.21 -3.96
N PRO A 49 3.72 -13.55 -2.80
CA PRO A 49 3.89 -12.57 -1.74
C PRO A 49 4.65 -11.38 -2.32
N ARG A 50 4.17 -10.16 -2.02
CA ARG A 50 4.83 -8.93 -2.47
C ARG A 50 6.23 -8.87 -1.84
N ARG A 51 7.24 -9.37 -2.56
CA ARG A 51 8.65 -9.29 -2.16
C ARG A 51 9.14 -7.88 -2.48
N PHE A 52 8.86 -6.94 -1.60
CA PHE A 52 9.58 -5.67 -1.60
C PHE A 52 10.82 -5.80 -0.72
N SER A 53 11.93 -5.20 -1.15
CA SER A 53 13.14 -5.08 -0.33
C SER A 53 12.78 -4.17 0.87
N LYS A 54 12.66 -4.76 2.05
CA LYS A 54 12.42 -4.03 3.30
C LYS A 54 13.69 -3.28 3.67
N VAL A 55 13.76 -2.01 3.30
CA VAL A 55 14.87 -1.11 3.67
C VAL A 55 14.82 -0.85 5.18
N GLN A 56 15.93 -1.10 5.86
CA GLN A 56 16.10 -0.83 7.28
C GLN A 56 16.27 0.67 7.53
N ARG A 57 15.91 1.15 8.72
CA ARG A 57 15.96 2.59 9.09
C ARG A 57 17.33 3.23 8.90
N ASN A 58 18.40 2.49 9.16
CA ASN A 58 19.77 3.00 9.13
C ASN A 58 20.47 2.80 7.78
N GLU A 59 19.84 2.09 6.83
CA GLU A 59 20.41 1.90 5.51
C GLU A 59 20.39 3.21 4.70
N PRO A 60 21.30 3.38 3.72
CA PRO A 60 21.26 4.52 2.82
C PRO A 60 19.92 4.59 2.08
N CYS A 61 19.37 5.79 1.94
CA CYS A 61 18.10 5.99 1.25
C CYS A 61 18.22 5.56 -0.21
N PRO A 62 17.34 4.68 -0.70
CA PRO A 62 17.40 4.22 -2.09
C PRO A 62 17.01 5.32 -3.09
N CYS A 63 16.57 6.48 -2.60
CA CYS A 63 16.29 7.68 -3.37
C CYS A 63 17.53 8.40 -3.95
N GLY A 64 18.75 7.95 -3.62
CA GLY A 64 19.99 8.55 -4.10
C GLY A 64 20.46 9.79 -3.31
N SER A 65 19.84 10.09 -2.16
CA SER A 65 20.19 11.27 -1.35
C SER A 65 21.43 11.10 -0.47
N GLY A 66 21.97 9.88 -0.34
CA GLY A 66 23.10 9.56 0.53
C GLY A 66 22.80 9.59 2.04
N ARG A 67 21.60 10.01 2.46
CA ARG A 67 21.18 10.07 3.87
C ARG A 67 20.62 8.74 4.34
N LYS A 68 20.61 8.48 5.66
CA LYS A 68 19.94 7.30 6.25
C LYS A 68 18.44 7.33 5.91
N TYR A 69 17.83 6.17 5.68
CA TYR A 69 16.44 6.05 5.27
C TYR A 69 15.48 6.75 6.26
N LYS A 70 15.73 6.56 7.57
CA LYS A 70 15.02 7.21 8.67
C LYS A 70 14.98 8.74 8.58
N ASP A 71 16.04 9.35 8.05
CA ASP A 71 16.22 10.81 7.99
C ASP A 71 15.84 11.38 6.61
N CYS A 72 15.28 10.56 5.70
CA CYS A 72 15.04 10.99 4.32
C CYS A 72 13.66 10.62 3.75
N CYS A 73 13.31 9.35 3.72
CA CYS A 73 12.07 8.90 3.07
C CYS A 73 11.22 7.99 3.95
N PHE A 74 11.57 7.91 5.23
CA PHE A 74 10.90 7.08 6.22
C PHE A 74 9.42 7.40 6.37
N ASP A 75 9.06 8.68 6.41
CA ASP A 75 7.66 9.12 6.53
C ASP A 75 6.79 8.68 5.34
N LYS A 76 7.42 8.44 4.19
CA LYS A 76 6.72 7.99 2.97
C LYS A 76 6.52 6.46 2.95
N GLY A 77 7.23 5.72 3.80
CA GLY A 77 7.06 4.29 4.01
C GLY A 77 7.18 3.41 2.76
N GLU A 78 6.53 2.24 2.79
CA GLU A 78 6.58 1.24 1.72
C GLU A 78 6.02 1.74 0.37
N ALA A 79 5.09 2.69 0.39
CA ALA A 79 4.52 3.27 -0.83
C ALA A 79 5.59 3.97 -1.67
N PHE A 80 6.57 4.61 -1.02
CA PHE A 80 7.70 5.22 -1.68
C PHE A 80 8.65 4.19 -2.28
N LEU A 81 9.02 3.15 -1.53
CA LEU A 81 9.90 2.08 -2.00
C LEU A 81 9.35 1.43 -3.27
N ARG A 82 8.04 1.17 -3.32
CA ARG A 82 7.36 0.60 -4.50
C ARG A 82 7.42 1.52 -5.72
N LYS A 83 7.27 2.83 -5.51
CA LYS A 83 7.34 3.81 -6.59
C LYS A 83 8.76 3.88 -7.14
N LEU A 84 9.74 3.85 -6.26
CA LEU A 84 11.16 3.92 -6.61
C LEU A 84 11.62 2.67 -7.36
N GLU A 85 11.24 1.47 -6.90
CA GLU A 85 11.54 0.21 -7.61
C GLU A 85 10.97 0.21 -9.03
N ARG A 86 9.73 0.71 -9.20
CA ARG A 86 9.11 0.88 -10.53
C ARG A 86 9.89 1.86 -11.41
N GLN A 87 10.44 2.94 -10.86
CA GLN A 87 11.27 3.87 -11.62
C GLN A 87 12.57 3.21 -12.07
N ARG A 88 13.28 2.54 -11.16
CA ARG A 88 14.53 1.82 -11.48
C ARG A 88 14.35 0.77 -12.57
N TYR A 89 13.26 0.00 -12.54
CA TYR A 89 12.95 -0.98 -13.58
C TYR A 89 12.76 -0.33 -14.96
N LYS A 90 12.06 0.81 -15.02
CA LYS A 90 11.90 1.55 -16.29
C LYS A 90 13.22 2.12 -16.80
N GLU A 91 14.07 2.59 -15.89
CA GLU A 91 15.40 3.09 -16.23
C GLU A 91 16.31 1.97 -16.72
N GLN A 92 16.25 0.77 -16.11
CA GLN A 92 16.90 -0.43 -16.61
C GLN A 92 16.43 -0.77 -18.02
N GLN A 93 15.13 -0.82 -18.30
CA GLN A 93 14.62 -1.06 -19.66
C GLN A 93 15.12 -0.04 -20.70
N LYS A 94 15.31 1.22 -20.28
CA LYS A 94 15.90 2.26 -21.13
C LYS A 94 17.41 2.05 -21.32
N ALA A 95 18.12 1.66 -20.27
CA ALA A 95 19.56 1.44 -20.26
C ALA A 95 19.97 0.17 -21.04
N ASP A 96 19.22 -0.91 -20.87
CA ASP A 96 19.36 -2.17 -21.62
C ASP A 96 19.02 -1.99 -23.10
N GLY A 97 18.63 -0.77 -23.52
CA GLY A 97 18.40 -0.45 -24.91
C GLY A 97 17.38 -1.40 -25.52
N THR A 98 16.30 -1.72 -24.78
CA THR A 98 15.15 -2.45 -25.32
C THR A 98 14.03 -1.46 -25.69
N PRO A 99 14.15 -0.70 -26.80
CA PRO A 99 13.04 0.06 -27.33
C PRO A 99 11.82 -0.83 -27.53
N TRP A 100 10.65 -0.25 -27.30
CA TRP A 100 9.37 -0.86 -27.64
C TRP A 100 9.27 -1.31 -29.11
N TYR A 101 10.14 -0.82 -30.01
CA TYR A 101 10.14 -1.15 -31.44
C TYR A 101 11.03 -2.33 -31.85
N VAL A 102 11.99 -2.79 -31.04
CA VAL A 102 12.94 -3.86 -31.47
C VAL A 102 12.29 -5.25 -31.48
N ARG A 103 11.06 -5.38 -30.98
CA ARG A 103 10.28 -6.63 -30.97
C ARG A 103 9.79 -7.10 -32.35
N TRP A 104 10.00 -6.30 -33.39
CA TRP A 104 9.62 -6.61 -34.78
C TRP A 104 10.82 -6.65 -35.75
N LEU A 105 12.04 -6.46 -35.27
CA LEU A 105 13.26 -6.33 -36.11
C LEU A 105 14.30 -7.44 -35.91
N THR A 106 13.95 -8.50 -35.18
CA THR A 106 14.69 -9.78 -35.08
C THR A 106 13.74 -10.91 -35.37
#